data_AF-A0A4V2Z414-F1
#
_entry.id   AF-A0A4V2Z414-F1
#
_cell.length_a   1.000
_cell.length_b   1.000
_cell.length_c   1.000
_cell.angle_alpha   90.00
_cell.angle_beta   90.00
_cell.angle_gamma   90.00
#
_symmetry.space_group_name_H-M   'P 1'
#
loop_
_entity.id
_entity.type
_entity.pdbx_description
1 polymer ?
#
loop_
_entity_poly.entity_id
_entity_poly.type
_entity_poly.pdbx_seq_one_letter_code
_entity_poly.pdbx_strand_id
1 'polypeptide(L)'
;MIELYIYDQKVQSLFFLLGQAENDISYSVAYAFSQSTSFLTLFLKEIGITAAIQEDQIRIRLQQYEHNQGYTDFEIIQPEDFHIIVEAKRGWVFPSDAQIDRYYSSLSYRHSKAAQKQLVIFNESTVAFTASNFNMTARCDLG
;
A
#
# COMPACT_ATOMS: atom_id res chain seq x y z
N MET A 1 15.06 12.52 -0.80
CA MET A 1 14.62 12.03 0.52
C MET A 1 13.10 11.96 0.46
N ILE A 2 12.53 10.76 0.51
CA ILE A 2 11.09 10.53 0.35
C ILE A 2 10.37 11.09 1.57
N GLU A 3 9.27 11.81 1.35
CA GLU A 3 8.48 12.38 2.43
C GLU A 3 7.38 11.40 2.88
N LEU A 4 7.23 11.21 4.20
CA LEU A 4 6.21 10.37 4.81
C LEU A 4 5.16 11.23 5.53
N TYR A 5 3.88 10.90 5.34
CA TYR A 5 2.75 11.60 5.96
C TYR A 5 1.75 10.62 6.58
N ILE A 6 1.20 10.97 7.75
CA ILE A 6 -0.02 10.38 8.33
C ILE A 6 -1.15 11.38 8.11
N TYR A 7 -2.18 11.00 7.35
CA TYR A 7 -3.12 11.98 6.78
C TYR A 7 -2.36 13.08 6.02
N ASP A 8 -2.48 14.34 6.44
CA ASP A 8 -1.73 15.49 5.91
C ASP A 8 -0.58 15.95 6.83
N GLN A 9 -0.23 15.17 7.86
CA GLN A 9 0.84 15.52 8.81
C GLN A 9 2.15 14.80 8.46
N LYS A 10 3.21 15.58 8.20
CA LYS A 10 4.54 15.06 7.90
C LYS A 10 5.13 14.33 9.11
N VAL A 11 5.57 13.09 8.92
CA VAL A 11 6.23 12.28 9.95
C VAL A 11 7.70 12.69 10.03
N GLN A 12 8.13 13.17 11.20
CA GLN A 12 9.49 13.66 11.42
C GLN A 12 10.39 12.66 12.18
N SER A 13 9.82 11.62 12.81
CA SER A 13 10.56 10.66 13.64
C SER A 13 9.82 9.33 13.77
N LEU A 14 10.57 8.24 13.98
CA LEU A 14 10.02 6.90 14.27
C LEU A 14 9.09 6.87 15.48
N PHE A 15 9.25 7.77 16.46
CA PHE A 15 8.35 7.85 17.61
C PHE A 15 6.89 8.16 17.25
N PHE A 16 6.65 8.74 16.07
CA PHE A 16 5.30 9.01 15.58
C PHE A 16 4.62 7.73 15.03
N LEU A 17 5.32 6.59 15.01
CA LEU A 17 4.90 5.34 14.39
C LEU A 17 4.69 4.19 15.38
N LEU A 18 4.95 4.40 16.68
CA LEU A 18 4.91 3.34 17.68
C LEU A 18 3.53 3.27 18.38
N GLY A 19 2.84 2.16 18.18
CA GLY A 19 1.65 1.75 18.93
C GLY A 19 1.56 0.21 19.08
N GLN A 20 0.39 -0.30 19.46
CA GLN A 20 0.08 -1.74 19.65
C GLN A 20 -1.00 -2.27 18.66
N ALA A 21 -1.38 -1.47 17.68
CA ALA A 21 -2.45 -1.68 16.70
C ALA A 21 -1.92 -2.17 15.34
N GLU A 22 -2.80 -2.75 14.52
CA GLU A 22 -2.49 -3.20 13.14
C GLU A 22 -1.84 -2.07 12.31
N ASN A 23 -2.27 -0.83 12.54
CA ASN A 23 -1.72 0.36 11.92
C ASN A 23 -0.21 0.54 12.15
N ASP A 24 0.34 0.08 13.28
CA ASP A 24 1.75 0.29 13.61
C ASP A 24 2.67 -0.59 12.76
N ILE A 25 2.19 -1.75 12.30
CA ILE A 25 2.89 -2.58 11.31
C ILE A 25 2.98 -1.80 9.99
N SER A 26 1.86 -1.33 9.48
CA SER A 26 1.77 -0.52 8.25
C SER A 26 2.65 0.72 8.31
N TYR A 27 2.63 1.43 9.44
CA TYR A 27 3.41 2.64 9.68
C TYR A 27 4.92 2.37 9.70
N SER A 28 5.34 1.31 10.40
CA SER A 28 6.75 0.94 10.48
C SER A 28 7.34 0.57 9.12
N VAL A 29 6.60 -0.16 8.28
CA VAL A 29 7.08 -0.55 6.95
C VAL A 29 7.11 0.63 6.00
N ALA A 30 6.05 1.43 5.96
CA ALA A 30 6.02 2.67 5.17
C ALA A 30 7.16 3.63 5.54
N TYR A 31 7.50 3.71 6.84
CA TYR A 31 8.64 4.47 7.28
C TYR A 31 9.96 3.88 6.82
N ALA A 32 10.18 2.58 6.96
CA ALA A 32 11.37 1.92 6.46
C ALA A 32 11.57 2.19 4.95
N PHE A 33 10.49 2.17 4.15
CA PHE A 33 10.52 2.57 2.75
C PHE A 33 10.89 4.03 2.55
N SER A 34 10.34 4.95 3.36
CA SER A 34 10.68 6.38 3.27
C SER A 34 12.14 6.69 3.62
N GLN A 35 12.75 5.88 4.48
CA GLN A 35 14.14 6.06 4.94
C GLN A 35 15.17 5.37 4.03
N SER A 36 14.74 4.41 3.21
CA SER A 36 15.63 3.61 2.37
C SER A 36 15.05 3.39 1.00
N THR A 37 15.48 4.22 0.04
CA THR A 37 15.10 4.05 -1.37
C THR A 37 15.46 2.66 -1.86
N SER A 38 16.64 2.13 -1.53
CA SER A 38 17.04 0.78 -1.95
C SER A 38 16.06 -0.29 -1.46
N PHE A 39 15.56 -0.17 -0.23
CA PHE A 39 14.56 -1.11 0.28
C PHE A 39 13.23 -0.99 -0.46
N LEU A 40 12.76 0.24 -0.68
CA LEU A 40 11.56 0.49 -1.48
C LEU A 40 11.72 -0.03 -2.91
N THR A 41 12.85 0.21 -3.58
CA THR A 41 13.10 -0.27 -4.95
C THR A 41 13.08 -1.79 -5.04
N LEU A 42 13.67 -2.49 -4.06
CA LEU A 42 13.60 -3.96 -4.00
C LEU A 42 12.17 -4.45 -3.85
N PHE A 43 11.38 -3.82 -2.97
CA PHE A 43 9.97 -4.13 -2.80
C PHE A 43 9.16 -3.89 -4.08
N LEU A 44 9.31 -2.72 -4.71
CA LEU A 44 8.60 -2.38 -5.95
C LEU A 44 8.93 -3.37 -7.08
N LYS A 45 10.20 -3.79 -7.17
CA LYS A 45 10.63 -4.82 -8.12
C LYS A 45 9.99 -6.19 -7.82
N GLU A 46 9.93 -6.58 -6.55
CA GLU A 46 9.34 -7.86 -6.12
C GLU A 46 7.86 -7.96 -6.52
N ILE A 47 7.10 -6.86 -6.41
CA ILE A 47 5.69 -6.82 -6.83
C ILE A 47 5.50 -6.52 -8.34
N GLY A 48 6.59 -6.48 -9.11
CA GLY A 48 6.53 -6.36 -10.57
C GLY A 48 6.35 -4.96 -11.13
N ILE A 49 6.70 -3.90 -10.39
CA ILE A 49 6.77 -2.54 -10.94
C ILE A 49 7.97 -2.45 -11.88
N THR A 50 7.71 -1.96 -13.09
CA THR A 50 8.73 -1.88 -14.16
C THR A 50 9.15 -0.44 -14.47
N ALA A 51 8.38 0.54 -14.00
CA ALA A 51 8.71 1.96 -14.15
C ALA A 51 10.03 2.32 -13.47
N ALA A 52 10.73 3.32 -14.02
CA ALA A 52 11.94 3.85 -13.41
C ALA A 52 11.60 4.59 -12.11
N ILE A 53 12.34 4.33 -11.04
CA ILE A 53 12.11 4.94 -9.73
C ILE A 53 12.66 6.37 -9.72
N GLN A 54 11.78 7.34 -9.49
CA GLN A 54 12.10 8.77 -9.37
C GLN A 54 11.84 9.21 -7.93
N GLU A 55 12.87 9.14 -7.08
CA GLU A 55 12.74 9.29 -5.61
C GLU A 55 12.05 10.57 -5.17
N ASP A 56 12.28 11.67 -5.87
CA ASP A 56 11.72 12.99 -5.58
C ASP A 56 10.24 13.12 -5.94
N GLN A 57 9.70 12.18 -6.72
CA GLN A 57 8.29 12.14 -7.11
C GLN A 57 7.48 11.12 -6.32
N ILE A 58 8.15 10.20 -5.63
CA ILE A 58 7.49 9.17 -4.83
C ILE A 58 6.88 9.78 -3.57
N ARG A 59 5.63 9.41 -3.32
CA ARG A 59 4.89 9.75 -2.11
C ARG A 59 4.40 8.47 -1.45
N ILE A 60 4.67 8.35 -0.15
CA ILE A 60 4.09 7.31 0.69
C ILE A 60 3.06 7.97 1.61
N ARG A 61 1.81 7.53 1.50
CA ARG A 61 0.68 8.10 2.24
C ARG A 61 0.09 7.05 3.17
N LEU A 62 0.04 7.34 4.47
CA LEU A 62 -0.58 6.46 5.45
C LEU A 62 -2.05 6.86 5.68
N GLN A 63 -2.93 5.87 5.92
CA GLN A 63 -4.33 6.08 6.33
C GLN A 63 -5.09 7.07 5.46
N GLN A 64 -5.06 6.89 4.13
CA GLN A 64 -5.85 7.77 3.27
C GLN A 64 -7.33 7.43 3.42
N TYR A 65 -8.11 8.45 3.77
CA TYR A 65 -9.55 8.34 3.91
C TYR A 65 -10.25 8.77 2.64
N GLU A 66 -11.22 7.97 2.21
CA GLU A 66 -12.23 8.43 1.26
C GLU A 66 -13.63 8.10 1.80
N HIS A 67 -14.55 9.05 1.60
CA HIS A 67 -15.92 8.92 2.07
C HIS A 67 -16.57 7.64 1.51
N ASN A 68 -17.14 6.82 2.40
CA ASN A 68 -17.70 5.49 2.13
C ASN A 68 -16.71 4.39 1.70
N GLN A 69 -15.40 4.66 1.64
CA GLN A 69 -14.37 3.66 1.30
C GLN A 69 -13.56 3.20 2.51
N GLY A 70 -13.48 4.03 3.55
CA GLY A 70 -12.69 3.76 4.75
C GLY A 70 -11.26 4.27 4.62
N TYR A 71 -10.34 3.66 5.37
CA TYR A 71 -8.92 3.99 5.35
C TYR A 71 -8.14 2.90 4.61
N THR A 72 -7.20 3.29 3.76
CA THR A 72 -6.12 2.41 3.29
C THR A 72 -5.05 2.32 4.36
N ASP A 73 -4.33 1.20 4.50
CA ASP A 73 -3.20 1.17 5.42
C ASP A 73 -2.11 2.13 4.97
N PHE A 74 -1.62 1.96 3.74
CA PHE A 74 -0.81 2.96 3.06
C PHE A 74 -0.79 2.83 1.53
N GLU A 75 -0.40 3.91 0.87
CA GLU A 75 -0.28 3.99 -0.59
C GLU A 75 1.14 4.42 -0.97
N ILE A 76 1.66 3.88 -2.07
CA ILE A 76 2.92 4.29 -2.69
C ILE A 76 2.61 4.77 -4.10
N ILE A 77 2.92 6.04 -4.37
CA ILE A 77 2.52 6.71 -5.59
C ILE A 77 3.73 7.37 -6.24
N GLN A 78 3.97 7.05 -7.51
CA GLN A 78 4.75 7.88 -8.43
C GLN A 78 3.80 8.33 -9.54
N PRO A 79 3.51 9.65 -9.66
CA PRO A 79 2.53 10.16 -10.62
C PRO A 79 2.77 9.62 -12.04
N GLU A 80 1.69 9.30 -12.75
CA GLU A 80 1.69 8.69 -14.10
C GLU A 80 2.31 7.29 -14.22
N ASP A 81 3.18 6.88 -13.30
CA ASP A 81 3.88 5.59 -13.36
C ASP A 81 3.16 4.49 -12.56
N PHE A 82 3.01 4.66 -11.25
CA PHE A 82 2.36 3.66 -10.40
C PHE A 82 1.55 4.23 -9.23
N HIS A 83 0.48 3.54 -8.87
CA HIS A 83 -0.31 3.78 -7.67
C HIS A 83 -0.59 2.43 -7.01
N ILE A 84 0.10 2.16 -5.91
CA ILE A 84 0.01 0.91 -5.16
C ILE A 84 -0.71 1.20 -3.85
N ILE A 85 -1.78 0.46 -3.57
CA ILE A 85 -2.40 0.40 -2.26
C ILE A 85 -1.83 -0.82 -1.56
N VAL A 86 -1.41 -0.67 -0.30
CA VAL A 86 -1.01 -1.77 0.56
C VAL A 86 -2.01 -1.88 1.70
N GLU A 87 -2.52 -3.08 1.92
CA GLU A 87 -3.37 -3.45 3.05
C GLU A 87 -2.62 -4.47 3.90
N ALA A 88 -2.37 -4.16 5.17
CA ALA A 88 -1.83 -5.09 6.14
C ALA A 88 -2.96 -5.82 6.86
N LYS A 89 -2.74 -7.09 7.18
CA LYS A 89 -3.63 -7.89 8.01
C LYS A 89 -2.80 -8.66 9.03
N ARG A 90 -3.17 -8.53 10.30
CA ARG A 90 -2.58 -9.33 11.38
C ARG A 90 -3.23 -10.71 11.45
N GLY A 91 -2.44 -11.73 11.79
CA GLY A 91 -2.89 -13.11 11.85
C GLY A 91 -3.23 -13.69 10.48
N TRP A 92 -3.95 -14.80 10.47
CA TRP A 92 -4.25 -15.56 9.24
C TRP A 92 -5.60 -15.13 8.63
N VAL A 93 -5.74 -13.81 8.44
CA VAL A 93 -6.98 -13.18 7.95
C VAL A 93 -6.67 -12.40 6.67
N PHE A 94 -7.59 -12.42 5.71
CA PHE A 94 -7.48 -11.66 4.45
C PHE A 94 -8.49 -10.52 4.43
N PRO A 95 -8.24 -9.45 3.65
CA PRO A 95 -9.28 -8.46 3.39
C PRO A 95 -10.49 -9.13 2.73
N SER A 96 -11.69 -8.70 3.12
CA SER A 96 -12.93 -9.14 2.49
C SER A 96 -13.02 -8.65 1.04
N ASP A 97 -13.79 -9.36 0.19
CA ASP A 97 -14.09 -8.88 -1.17
C ASP A 97 -14.66 -7.46 -1.15
N ALA A 98 -15.51 -7.16 -0.16
CA ALA A 98 -16.06 -5.83 0.03
C ALA A 98 -14.98 -4.77 0.35
N GLN A 99 -13.90 -5.12 1.06
CA GLN A 99 -12.75 -4.22 1.25
C GLN A 99 -12.01 -3.99 -0.06
N ILE A 100 -11.75 -5.07 -0.81
CA ILE A 100 -11.06 -5.01 -2.10
C ILE A 100 -11.86 -4.14 -3.08
N ASP A 101 -13.17 -4.38 -3.19
CA ASP A 101 -14.11 -3.57 -4.00
C ASP A 101 -14.08 -2.09 -3.65
N ARG A 102 -13.98 -1.76 -2.36
CA ARG A 102 -13.90 -0.37 -1.91
C ARG A 102 -12.65 0.32 -2.43
N TYR A 103 -11.49 -0.32 -2.33
CA TYR A 103 -10.24 0.25 -2.84
C TYR A 103 -10.24 0.39 -4.36
N TYR A 104 -10.75 -0.58 -5.11
CA TYR A 104 -10.89 -0.46 -6.57
C TYR A 104 -11.92 0.61 -7.00
N SER A 105 -12.93 0.88 -6.17
CA SER A 105 -13.98 1.85 -6.47
C SER A 105 -13.69 3.27 -6.00
N SER A 106 -12.66 3.46 -5.16
CA SER A 106 -12.16 4.76 -4.70
C SER A 106 -11.87 5.70 -5.88
N LEU A 107 -12.35 6.94 -5.78
CA LEU A 107 -12.15 7.96 -6.81
C LEU A 107 -10.67 8.30 -6.98
N SER A 108 -9.89 8.34 -5.89
CA SER A 108 -8.45 8.62 -5.97
C SER A 108 -7.71 7.53 -6.77
N TYR A 109 -8.08 6.27 -6.55
CA TYR A 109 -7.48 5.13 -7.24
C TYR A 109 -7.99 4.99 -8.69
N ARG A 110 -9.29 5.13 -8.92
CA ARG A 110 -9.90 5.09 -10.27
C ARG A 110 -9.39 6.20 -11.16
N HIS A 111 -9.34 7.44 -10.66
CA HIS A 111 -8.87 8.59 -11.44
C HIS A 111 -7.36 8.78 -11.41
N SER A 112 -6.62 7.94 -10.69
CA SER A 112 -5.16 7.91 -10.80
C SER A 112 -4.76 7.71 -12.25
N LYS A 113 -3.81 8.50 -12.73
CA LYS A 113 -3.23 8.38 -14.07
C LYS A 113 -2.07 7.37 -14.14
N ALA A 114 -1.75 6.74 -13.01
CA ALA A 114 -0.72 5.72 -12.94
C ALA A 114 -0.93 4.61 -13.97
N ALA A 115 0.10 4.32 -14.75
CA ALA A 115 0.12 3.24 -15.72
C ALA A 115 0.01 1.84 -15.05
N GLN A 116 0.62 1.66 -13.88
CA GLN A 116 0.50 0.44 -13.09
C GLN A 116 -0.27 0.71 -11.79
N LYS A 117 -1.40 0.01 -11.58
CA LYS A 117 -2.17 0.09 -10.34
C LYS A 117 -2.25 -1.28 -9.70
N GLN A 118 -1.91 -1.37 -8.41
CA GLN A 118 -1.93 -2.65 -7.69
C GLN A 118 -2.48 -2.49 -6.28
N LEU A 119 -3.17 -3.54 -5.79
CA LEU A 119 -3.48 -3.74 -4.38
C LEU A 119 -2.59 -4.88 -3.87
N VAL A 120 -1.74 -4.60 -2.89
CA VAL A 120 -0.81 -5.55 -2.27
C VAL A 120 -1.28 -5.83 -0.85
N ILE A 121 -1.27 -7.10 -0.47
CA ILE A 121 -1.69 -7.51 0.87
C ILE A 121 -0.47 -7.99 1.65
N PHE A 122 -0.17 -7.31 2.76
CA PHE A 122 0.78 -7.79 3.74
C PHE A 122 0.07 -8.68 4.73
N ASN A 123 0.42 -9.96 4.72
CA ASN A 123 -0.16 -10.96 5.59
C ASN A 123 0.93 -11.66 6.40
N GLU A 124 0.64 -11.93 7.68
CA GLU A 124 1.51 -12.74 8.54
C GLU A 124 1.41 -14.24 8.25
N SER A 125 0.45 -14.67 7.42
CA SER A 125 0.26 -16.07 7.07
C SER A 125 1.39 -16.62 6.19
N THR A 126 1.57 -17.93 6.25
CA THR A 126 2.53 -18.62 5.37
C THR A 126 2.05 -18.62 3.93
N VAL A 127 2.98 -18.73 2.98
CA VAL A 127 2.67 -18.86 1.54
C VAL A 127 1.70 -20.02 1.27
N ALA A 128 1.87 -21.15 1.96
CA ALA A 128 1.00 -22.31 1.81
C ALA A 128 -0.43 -22.04 2.30
N PHE A 129 -0.58 -21.30 3.41
CA PHE A 129 -1.88 -20.89 3.90
C PHE A 129 -2.54 -19.91 2.93
N THR A 130 -1.81 -18.91 2.45
CA THR A 130 -2.31 -17.93 1.47
C THR A 130 -2.80 -18.63 0.20
N ALA A 131 -1.99 -19.50 -0.40
CA ALA A 131 -2.36 -20.21 -1.64
C ALA A 131 -3.63 -21.06 -1.50
N SER A 132 -3.93 -21.56 -0.30
CA SER A 132 -5.09 -22.41 -0.04
C SER A 132 -6.35 -21.64 0.35
N ASN A 133 -6.22 -20.39 0.82
CA ASN A 133 -7.30 -19.65 1.47
C ASN A 133 -7.58 -18.27 0.84
N PHE A 134 -6.67 -17.77 0.00
CA PHE A 134 -6.82 -16.51 -0.72
C PHE A 134 -6.88 -16.80 -2.23
N ASN A 135 -8.07 -16.64 -2.81
CA ASN A 135 -8.33 -17.00 -4.21
C ASN A 135 -8.46 -15.72 -5.06
N MET A 136 -7.35 -15.25 -5.62
CA MET A 136 -7.27 -13.97 -6.34
C MET A 136 -7.66 -14.05 -7.83
N THR A 137 -8.30 -15.15 -8.26
CA THR A 137 -8.50 -15.49 -9.69
C THR A 137 -9.58 -14.67 -10.42
N ALA A 138 -10.11 -13.62 -9.82
CA ALA A 138 -11.08 -12.74 -10.46
C ALA A 138 -10.74 -11.30 -10.09
N ARG A 139 -10.09 -10.54 -10.99
CA ARG A 139 -10.09 -9.05 -11.07
C ARG A 139 -9.00 -8.44 -11.96
N CYS A 140 -8.18 -9.23 -12.67
CA CYS A 140 -7.25 -8.67 -13.66
C CYS A 140 -7.90 -8.17 -14.96
N ASP A 141 -9.21 -8.35 -15.15
CA ASP A 141 -9.91 -8.01 -16.41
C ASP A 141 -10.74 -6.71 -16.37
N LEU A 142 -10.51 -5.83 -15.40
CA LEU A 142 -11.18 -4.53 -15.34
C LEU A 142 -10.17 -3.38 -15.33
N GLY A 143 -9.66 -3.06 -16.52
CA GLY A 143 -8.83 -1.89 -16.79
C GLY A 143 -7.97 -2.05 -18.02
#